data_AF-A0A6L7SRC4-F1
#
_entry.id   AF-A0A6L7SRC4-F1
#
_cell.length_a   1.000
_cell.length_b   1.000
_cell.length_c   1.000
_cell.angle_alpha   90.00
_cell.angle_beta   90.00
_cell.angle_gamma   90.00
#
_symmetry.space_group_name_H-M   'P 1'
#
loop_
_entity.id
_entity.type
_entity.pdbx_description
1 polymer ?
#
loop_
_entity_poly.entity_id
_entity_poly.type
_entity_poly.pdbx_seq_one_letter_code
_entity_poly.pdbx_strand_id
1 'polypeptide(L)'
;AAMVEIQKEYVEAAILIGRKPGVIIFRHILPNVVSPILVIATISLALAIILEATLSFLGVGAPPTEPSLGTLIRIGQSFFFSGEWWILFFPAVTLLMLALSVNLLGDWLRDALNPKLDD
;
A
#
# COMPACT_ATOMS: atom_id res chain seq x y z
N ALA A 1 14.28 -2.10 8.51
CA ALA A 1 13.86 -0.85 9.17
C ALA A 1 13.59 -1.07 10.66
N ALA A 2 12.55 -1.82 11.04
CA ALA A 2 12.22 -2.11 12.45
C ALA A 2 13.37 -2.73 13.26
N MET A 3 14.05 -3.75 12.72
CA MET A 3 15.19 -4.39 13.39
C MET A 3 16.42 -3.49 13.55
N VAL A 4 16.59 -2.50 12.67
CA VAL A 4 17.71 -1.55 12.74
C VAL A 4 17.44 -0.48 13.81
N GLU A 5 16.18 -0.08 13.98
CA GLU A 5 15.79 0.90 14.99
C GLU A 5 15.90 0.35 16.43
N ILE A 6 15.71 -0.97 16.59
CA ILE A 6 15.89 -1.69 17.86
C ILE A 6 17.38 -1.77 18.27
N GLN A 7 18.31 -1.65 17.32
CA GLN A 7 19.77 -1.78 17.54
C GLN A 7 20.46 -0.44 17.83
N LYS A 8 19.72 0.67 17.92
CA LYS A 8 20.33 1.99 18.17
C LYS A 8 20.67 2.17 19.65
N GLU A 9 21.79 2.86 19.92
CA GLU A 9 22.36 3.11 21.25
C GLU A 9 21.36 3.69 22.27
N TYR A 10 20.30 4.40 21.81
CA TYR A 10 19.26 4.91 22.70
C TYR A 10 18.38 3.81 23.32
N VAL A 11 18.19 2.67 22.64
CA VAL A 11 17.42 1.53 23.14
C VAL A 11 18.22 0.80 24.21
N GLU A 12 19.52 0.59 23.98
CA GLU A 12 20.44 0.02 24.96
C GLU A 12 20.60 0.92 26.19
N ALA A 13 20.75 2.24 26.00
CA ALA A 13 20.78 3.20 27.11
C ALA A 13 19.48 3.21 27.92
N ALA A 14 18.31 3.12 27.28
CA ALA A 14 17.02 3.08 27.97
C ALA A 14 16.79 1.78 28.76
N ILE A 15 17.35 0.65 28.30
CA ILE A 15 17.36 -0.62 29.01
C ILE A 15 18.31 -0.55 30.22
N LEU A 16 19.49 0.04 30.06
CA LEU A 16 20.48 0.26 31.15
C LEU A 16 19.93 1.15 32.28
N ILE A 17 18.99 2.05 31.98
CA ILE A 17 18.31 2.93 32.95
C ILE A 17 17.12 2.23 33.64
N GLY A 18 16.79 0.98 33.28
CA GLY A 18 15.77 0.17 33.97
C GLY A 18 14.31 0.50 33.62
N ARG A 19 14.04 1.15 32.48
CA ARG A 19 12.66 1.38 32.02
C ARG A 19 12.02 0.10 31.51
N LYS A 20 10.71 -0.06 31.79
CA LYS A 20 9.92 -1.20 31.30
C LYS A 20 9.97 -1.28 29.76
N PRO A 21 10.24 -2.45 29.16
CA PRO A 21 10.39 -2.63 27.71
C PRO A 21 9.20 -2.10 26.90
N GLY A 22 7.98 -2.31 27.39
CA GLY A 22 6.76 -1.82 26.72
C GLY A 22 6.71 -0.30 26.57
N VAL A 23 7.20 0.47 27.55
CA VAL A 23 7.22 1.94 27.47
C VAL A 23 8.22 2.40 26.41
N ILE A 24 9.38 1.74 26.29
CA ILE A 24 10.40 2.05 25.28
C ILE A 24 9.85 1.75 23.88
N ILE A 25 9.19 0.60 23.71
CA ILE A 25 8.57 0.21 22.43
C ILE A 25 7.52 1.24 22.00
N PHE A 26 6.50 1.51 22.83
CA PHE A 26 5.39 2.38 22.43
C PHE A 26 5.77 3.87 22.34
N ARG A 27 6.73 4.35 23.13
CA ARG A 27 7.11 5.78 23.20
C ARG A 27 8.24 6.15 22.26
N HIS A 28 9.16 5.23 21.95
CA HIS A 28 10.41 5.55 21.24
C HIS A 28 10.60 4.75 19.96
N ILE A 29 10.28 3.46 19.95
CA ILE A 29 10.51 2.62 18.75
C ILE A 29 9.32 2.71 17.78
N LEU A 30 8.09 2.55 18.28
CA LEU A 30 6.87 2.53 17.49
C LEU A 30 6.70 3.80 16.63
N PRO A 31 6.73 5.03 17.18
CA PRO A 31 6.58 6.24 16.35
C PRO A 31 7.67 6.40 15.28
N ASN A 32 8.91 5.93 15.54
CA ASN A 32 10.02 6.02 14.58
C ASN A 32 9.96 4.95 13.47
N VAL A 33 9.33 3.80 13.72
CA VAL A 33 9.22 2.69 12.76
C VAL A 33 7.90 2.71 12.00
N VAL A 34 6.83 3.27 12.58
CA VAL A 34 5.52 3.42 11.92
C VAL A 34 5.66 4.21 10.62
N SER A 35 6.49 5.25 10.60
CA SER A 35 6.70 6.06 9.40
C SER A 35 7.12 5.25 8.16
N PRO A 36 8.27 4.55 8.18
CA PRO A 36 8.69 3.74 7.04
C PRO A 36 7.79 2.53 6.80
N ILE A 37 7.14 1.96 7.84
CA ILE A 37 6.17 0.87 7.65
C ILE A 37 4.99 1.33 6.81
N LEU A 38 4.44 2.51 7.11
CA LEU A 38 3.28 3.06 6.39
C LEU A 38 3.59 3.31 4.92
N VAL A 39 4.79 3.81 4.61
CA VAL A 39 5.26 3.99 3.23
C VAL A 39 5.33 2.64 2.50
N ILE A 40 5.97 1.63 3.10
CA ILE A 40 6.10 0.29 2.50
C ILE A 40 4.73 -0.37 2.34
N ALA A 41 3.84 -0.21 3.31
CA ALA A 41 2.48 -0.73 3.28
C ALA A 41 1.69 -0.14 2.11
N THR A 42 1.86 1.15 1.83
CA THR A 42 1.16 1.82 0.72
C THR A 42 1.64 1.31 -0.64
N ILE A 43 2.96 1.15 -0.81
CA ILE A 43 3.54 0.54 -2.03
C ILE A 43 3.03 -0.89 -2.21
N SER A 44 3.02 -1.66 -1.13
CA SER A 44 2.56 -3.05 -1.13
C SER A 44 1.08 -3.16 -1.45
N LEU A 45 0.26 -2.22 -0.98
CA LEU A 45 -1.16 -2.13 -1.32
C LEU A 45 -1.38 -1.83 -2.81
N ALA A 46 -0.63 -0.88 -3.39
CA ALA A 46 -0.71 -0.59 -4.82
C ALA A 46 -0.38 -1.83 -5.67
N LEU A 47 0.68 -2.56 -5.31
CA LEU A 47 1.05 -3.82 -5.97
C LEU A 47 -0.03 -4.89 -5.81
N ALA A 48 -0.61 -5.02 -4.62
CA ALA A 48 -1.67 -5.99 -4.34
C ALA A 48 -2.92 -5.72 -5.20
N ILE A 49 -3.32 -4.46 -5.38
CA ILE A 49 -4.45 -4.07 -6.24
C ILE A 49 -4.19 -4.48 -7.70
N ILE A 50 -2.99 -4.20 -8.22
CA ILE A 50 -2.63 -4.57 -9.60
C ILE A 50 -2.60 -6.09 -9.77
N LEU A 51 -2.01 -6.81 -8.81
CA LEU A 51 -1.95 -8.27 -8.83
C LEU A 51 -3.34 -8.91 -8.77
N GLU A 52 -4.21 -8.45 -7.86
CA GLU A 52 -5.60 -8.91 -7.76
C GLU A 52 -6.33 -8.67 -9.08
N ALA A 53 -6.24 -7.45 -9.63
CA ALA A 53 -6.89 -7.12 -10.89
C ALA A 53 -6.35 -7.97 -12.05
N THR A 54 -5.05 -8.29 -12.05
CA THR A 54 -4.43 -9.17 -13.06
C THR A 54 -4.94 -10.61 -12.93
N LEU A 55 -4.97 -11.17 -11.71
CA LEU A 55 -5.49 -12.52 -11.45
C LEU A 55 -6.98 -12.62 -11.80
N SER A 56 -7.75 -11.61 -11.42
CA SER A 56 -9.16 -11.47 -11.77
C SER A 56 -9.35 -11.35 -13.29
N PHE A 57 -8.51 -10.59 -13.97
CA PHE A 57 -8.53 -10.53 -15.45
C PHE A 57 -8.20 -11.89 -16.09
N LEU A 58 -7.31 -12.68 -15.49
CA LEU A 58 -7.01 -14.05 -15.95
C LEU A 58 -8.07 -15.08 -15.58
N GLY A 59 -9.06 -14.74 -14.75
CA GLY A 59 -10.14 -15.65 -14.35
C GLY A 59 -9.85 -16.52 -13.12
N VAL A 60 -8.74 -16.26 -12.42
CA VAL A 60 -8.32 -16.99 -11.21
C VAL A 60 -8.32 -16.12 -9.95
N GLY A 61 -8.76 -14.87 -10.06
CA GLY A 61 -8.85 -13.92 -8.95
C GLY A 61 -10.13 -14.08 -8.13
N ALA A 62 -10.87 -12.99 -7.97
CA ALA A 62 -12.11 -12.98 -7.19
C ALA A 62 -13.13 -13.99 -7.75
N PRO A 63 -13.91 -14.68 -6.88
CA PRO A 63 -14.96 -15.58 -7.32
C PRO A 63 -15.97 -14.83 -8.21
N PRO A 64 -16.59 -15.49 -9.21
CA PRO A 64 -17.49 -14.83 -10.15
C PRO A 64 -18.75 -14.23 -9.51
N THR A 65 -19.01 -14.54 -8.24
CA THR A 65 -20.08 -13.95 -7.43
C THR A 65 -19.74 -12.55 -6.91
N GLU A 66 -18.46 -12.17 -6.91
CA GLU A 66 -17.98 -10.87 -6.44
C GLU A 66 -17.35 -10.10 -7.61
N PRO A 67 -17.93 -8.96 -8.02
CA PRO A 67 -17.38 -8.18 -9.12
C PRO A 67 -16.07 -7.49 -8.69
N SER A 68 -14.96 -7.85 -9.34
CA SER A 68 -13.69 -7.13 -9.25
C SER A 68 -13.41 -6.30 -10.51
N LEU A 69 -12.60 -5.24 -10.38
CA LEU A 69 -12.24 -4.38 -11.52
C LEU A 69 -11.58 -5.18 -12.65
N GLY A 70 -10.72 -6.16 -12.31
CA GLY A 70 -10.11 -7.06 -13.29
C GLY A 70 -11.12 -7.93 -14.04
N THR A 71 -12.14 -8.44 -13.34
CA THR A 71 -13.22 -9.22 -13.96
C THR A 71 -14.09 -8.35 -14.87
N LEU A 72 -14.37 -7.10 -14.48
CA LEU A 72 -15.12 -6.16 -15.32
C LEU A 72 -14.36 -5.80 -16.61
N ILE A 73 -13.05 -5.60 -16.52
CA ILE A 73 -12.18 -5.40 -17.70
C ILE A 73 -12.22 -6.63 -18.62
N ARG A 74 -12.11 -7.84 -18.05
CA ARG A 74 -12.20 -9.10 -18.81
C ARG A 74 -13.52 -9.23 -19.56
N ILE A 75 -14.64 -8.96 -18.88
CA ILE A 75 -15.97 -8.99 -19.50
C ILE A 75 -16.06 -7.93 -20.59
N GLY A 76 -15.64 -6.70 -20.29
CA GLY A 76 -15.68 -5.56 -21.22
C GLY A 76 -14.92 -5.80 -22.52
N GLN A 77 -13.82 -6.58 -22.51
CA GLN A 77 -13.11 -6.94 -23.74
C GLN A 77 -13.99 -7.68 -24.75
N SER A 78 -14.90 -8.55 -24.29
CA SER A 78 -15.80 -9.28 -25.18
C SER A 78 -16.83 -8.38 -25.87
N PHE A 79 -17.19 -7.26 -25.23
CA PHE A 79 -18.13 -6.26 -25.73
C PHE A 79 -17.47 -5.15 -26.56
N PHE A 80 -16.13 -5.12 -26.64
CA PHE A 80 -15.39 -4.08 -27.34
C PHE A 80 -15.75 -3.99 -28.83
N PHE A 81 -15.88 -5.14 -29.50
CA PHE A 81 -16.27 -5.20 -30.91
C PHE A 81 -17.78 -5.10 -31.12
N SER A 82 -18.58 -5.17 -30.05
CA SER A 82 -20.04 -5.06 -30.11
C SER A 82 -20.55 -3.60 -30.09
N GLY A 83 -19.64 -2.61 -29.96
CA GLY A 83 -19.97 -1.18 -29.88
C GLY A 83 -20.13 -0.65 -28.45
N GLU A 84 -20.16 -1.53 -27.45
CA GLU A 84 -20.33 -1.25 -26.03
C GLU A 84 -18.97 -1.02 -25.32
N TRP A 85 -18.08 -0.25 -25.96
CA TRP A 85 -16.69 -0.04 -25.52
C TRP A 85 -16.57 0.59 -24.12
N TRP A 86 -17.61 1.29 -23.66
CA TRP A 86 -17.66 1.92 -22.34
C TRP A 86 -17.58 0.92 -21.19
N ILE A 87 -18.07 -0.32 -21.38
CA ILE A 87 -18.03 -1.39 -20.38
C ILE A 87 -16.59 -1.74 -20.02
N LEU A 88 -15.67 -1.65 -20.99
CA LEU A 88 -14.23 -1.82 -20.77
C LEU A 88 -13.58 -0.54 -20.22
N PHE A 89 -13.94 0.60 -20.81
CA PHE A 89 -13.25 1.86 -20.56
C PHE A 89 -13.39 2.36 -19.12
N PHE A 90 -14.61 2.36 -18.55
CA PHE A 90 -14.84 2.88 -17.20
C PHE A 90 -14.11 2.08 -16.11
N PRO A 91 -14.18 0.73 -16.07
CA PRO A 91 -13.41 -0.05 -15.11
C PRO A 91 -11.90 0.10 -15.28
N ALA A 92 -11.40 0.19 -16.51
CA ALA A 92 -9.98 0.38 -16.78
C ALA A 92 -9.46 1.73 -16.26
N VAL A 93 -10.19 2.82 -16.53
CA VAL A 93 -9.85 4.16 -16.00
C VAL A 93 -9.96 4.19 -14.49
N THR A 94 -10.98 3.54 -13.90
CA THR A 94 -11.14 3.46 -12.44
C THR A 94 -9.97 2.74 -11.78
N LEU A 95 -9.53 1.61 -12.35
CA LEU A 95 -8.37 0.87 -11.85
C LEU A 95 -7.09 1.71 -11.94
N LEU A 96 -6.89 2.41 -13.05
CA LEU A 96 -5.75 3.32 -13.23
C LEU A 96 -5.76 4.45 -12.20
N MET A 97 -6.89 5.14 -12.04
CA MET A 97 -7.05 6.24 -11.09
C MET A 97 -6.85 5.76 -9.64
N LEU A 98 -7.36 4.58 -9.29
CA LEU A 98 -7.18 3.98 -7.98
C LEU A 98 -5.69 3.67 -7.72
N ALA A 99 -5.02 3.00 -8.64
CA ALA A 99 -3.60 2.68 -8.52
C ALA A 99 -2.74 3.93 -8.41
N LEU A 100 -3.03 4.97 -9.20
CA LEU A 100 -2.35 6.27 -9.12
C LEU A 100 -2.62 6.96 -7.78
N SER A 101 -3.86 6.97 -7.31
CA SER A 101 -4.22 7.61 -6.03
C SER A 101 -3.49 6.96 -4.85
N VAL A 102 -3.37 5.63 -4.84
CA VAL A 102 -2.63 4.91 -3.80
C VAL A 102 -1.12 5.20 -3.91
N ASN A 103 -0.55 5.23 -5.11
CA ASN A 103 0.86 5.59 -5.28
C ASN A 103 1.15 7.02 -4.80
N LEU A 104 0.34 8.00 -5.22
CA LEU A 104 0.48 9.39 -4.80
C LEU A 104 0.29 9.56 -3.29
N LEU A 105 -0.63 8.82 -2.68
CA LEU A 105 -0.79 8.79 -1.24
C LEU A 105 0.48 8.26 -0.56
N GLY A 106 1.11 7.22 -1.12
CA GLY A 106 2.36 6.64 -0.62
C GLY A 106 3.53 7.62 -0.70
N ASP A 107 3.62 8.36 -1.80
CA ASP A 107 4.63 9.40 -2.00
C ASP A 107 4.41 10.58 -1.06
N TRP A 108 3.17 11.08 -0.95
CA TRP A 108 2.83 12.13 0.03
C TRP A 108 3.12 11.69 1.46
N LEU A 109 2.77 10.45 1.81
CA LEU A 109 3.01 9.89 3.13
C LEU A 109 4.52 9.74 3.37
N ARG A 110 5.29 9.34 2.36
CA ARG A 110 6.74 9.32 2.43
C ARG A 110 7.29 10.71 2.69
N ASP A 111 6.83 11.73 1.97
CA ASP A 111 7.33 13.10 2.12
C ASP A 111 6.95 13.69 3.49
N ALA A 112 5.70 13.52 3.92
CA ALA A 112 5.21 13.98 5.22
C ALA A 112 5.93 13.32 6.41
N LEU A 113 6.42 12.10 6.22
CA LEU A 113 7.05 11.30 7.27
C LEU A 113 8.58 11.26 7.19
N ASN A 114 9.18 11.87 6.18
CA ASN A 114 10.63 11.95 6.00
C ASN A 114 11.10 13.33 6.51
N PRO A 115 11.65 13.43 7.74
CA PRO A 115 11.92 14.71 8.41
C PRO A 115 13.22 15.37 7.92
N LYS A 116 13.52 15.30 6.63
CA LYS A 116 14.70 15.97 6.08
C LYS A 116 14.28 17.30 5.47
N LEU A 117 14.75 18.37 6.14
CA LEU A 117 14.82 19.78 5.72
C LEU A 117 13.73 20.68 6.31
N ASP A 118 13.66 20.78 7.64
CA ASP A 118 13.60 22.12 8.23
C ASP A 118 15.07 22.54 8.43
N ASP A 119 15.48 23.60 7.75
CA ASP A 119 16.78 24.29 7.92
C ASP A 119 16.96 24.85 9.35
#